data_AF-A0A967F5C4-F1
#
_entry.id   AF-A0A967F5C4-F1
#
_cell.length_a   1.000
_cell.length_b   1.000
_cell.length_c   1.000
_cell.angle_alpha   90.00
_cell.angle_beta   90.00
_cell.angle_gamma   90.00
#
_symmetry.space_group_name_H-M   'P 1'
#
loop_
_entity.id
_entity.type
_entity.pdbx_description
1 polymer ?
#
loop_
_entity_poly.entity_id
_entity_poly.type
_entity_poly.pdbx_seq_one_letter_code
_entity_poly.pdbx_strand_id
1 'polypeptide(L)' 'LHEGHEGARDGRGHFAVMIVSAAFNGQPMLARHRAVYDALGGLMQTDIHALAIEAVASDEL' A
#
# COMPACT_ATOMS: atom_id res chain seq x y z
N LEU A 1 11.03 -17.19 6.69
CA LEU A 1 12.25 -16.38 6.43
C LEU A 1 11.85 -14.94 6.15
N HIS A 2 11.99 -14.08 7.16
CA HIS A 2 12.51 -12.71 7.07
C HIS A 2 12.71 -12.19 8.50
N GLU A 3 13.51 -12.94 9.26
CA GLU A 3 14.18 -12.43 10.46
C GLU A 3 15.50 -11.83 9.97
N GLY A 4 15.69 -10.52 10.10
CA GLY A 4 17.03 -9.92 9.91
C GLY A 4 17.17 -8.63 9.10
N HIS A 5 16.17 -7.74 9.05
CA HIS A 5 16.40 -6.38 8.56
C HIS A 5 16.27 -5.35 9.70
N GLU A 6 17.30 -4.53 9.86
CA GLU A 6 17.46 -3.53 10.93
C GLU A 6 16.36 -2.44 10.98
N GLY A 7 15.46 -2.40 9.99
CA GLY A 7 14.26 -1.54 10.00
C GLY A 7 13.20 -1.95 11.02
N ALA A 8 13.23 -3.19 11.53
CA ALA A 8 12.30 -3.67 12.57
C ALA A 8 12.55 -3.03 13.95
N ARG A 9 13.62 -2.24 14.11
CA ARG A 9 14.02 -1.62 15.39
C ARG A 9 13.22 -0.36 15.74
N ASP A 10 12.47 0.21 14.79
CA ASP A 10 11.62 1.38 15.00
C ASP A 10 10.13 1.03 15.21
N GLY A 11 9.78 -0.26 15.24
CA GLY A 11 8.45 -0.75 15.59
C GLY A 11 7.33 -0.47 14.57
N ARG A 12 7.60 0.23 13.47
CA ARG A 12 6.61 0.51 12.41
C ARG A 12 6.38 -0.72 11.53
N GLY A 13 5.11 -1.07 11.32
CA GLY A 13 4.70 -2.36 10.73
C GLY A 13 4.96 -2.46 9.22
N HIS A 14 5.18 -3.69 8.76
CA HIS A 14 5.13 -4.04 7.34
C HIS A 14 3.75 -4.60 7.02
N PHE A 15 3.10 -4.05 6.00
CA PHE A 15 1.74 -4.43 5.63
C PHE A 15 1.65 -4.81 4.16
N ALA A 16 0.72 -5.70 3.83
CA ALA A 16 0.32 -6.01 2.47
C ALA A 16 -1.20 -5.86 2.37
N VAL A 17 -1.67 -5.13 1.37
CA VAL A 17 -3.09 -4.85 1.15
C VAL A 17 -3.48 -5.14 -0.29
N MET A 18 -4.64 -5.77 -0.45
CA MET A 18 -5.30 -5.95 -1.73
C MET A 18 -6.60 -5.15 -1.72
N ILE A 19 -6.76 -4.25 -2.69
CA ILE A 19 -7.87 -3.31 -2.76
C ILE A 19 -8.53 -3.45 -4.12
N VAL A 20 -9.82 -3.73 -4.10
CA VAL A 20 -10.67 -3.74 -5.29
C VAL A 20 -11.57 -2.50 -5.24
N SER A 21 -11.57 -1.69 -6.31
CA SER A 21 -12.45 -0.52 -6.36
C SER A 21 -12.73 -0.04 -7.78
N ALA A 22 -13.95 0.44 -8.01
CA ALA A 22 -14.35 1.10 -9.26
C ALA A 22 -13.59 2.42 -9.48
N ALA A 23 -13.02 3.02 -8.42
CA ALA A 23 -12.21 4.23 -8.51
C ALA A 23 -10.91 4.03 -9.30
N PHE A 24 -10.47 2.77 -9.48
CA PHE A 24 -9.27 2.43 -10.22
C PHE A 24 -9.51 2.20 -11.72
N ASN A 25 -10.78 2.17 -12.15
CA ASN A 25 -11.15 1.90 -13.54
C ASN A 25 -10.53 2.95 -14.48
N GLY A 26 -9.84 2.48 -15.52
CA GLY A 26 -9.14 3.34 -16.48
C GLY A 26 -7.90 4.06 -15.93
N GLN A 27 -7.50 3.83 -14.68
CA GLN A 27 -6.28 4.40 -14.12
C GLN A 27 -5.09 3.45 -14.34
N PRO A 28 -3.89 3.98 -14.66
CA PRO A 28 -2.67 3.17 -14.67
C PRO A 28 -2.29 2.75 -13.25
N MET A 29 -1.59 1.62 -13.10
CA MET A 29 -1.16 1.06 -11.80
C MET A 29 -0.53 2.12 -10.87
N LEU A 30 0.37 2.96 -11.40
CA LEU A 30 1.04 3.99 -10.60
C LEU A 30 0.06 5.03 -10.03
N ALA A 31 -0.98 5.39 -10.79
CA ALA A 31 -2.01 6.33 -10.31
C ALA A 31 -2.85 5.70 -9.20
N ARG A 32 -3.19 4.41 -9.32
CA ARG A 32 -3.89 3.66 -8.27
C ARG A 32 -3.07 3.62 -6.98
N HIS A 33 -1.78 3.32 -7.09
CA HIS A 33 -0.87 3.32 -5.93
C HIS A 33 -0.77 4.71 -5.31
N ARG A 34 -0.67 5.77 -6.11
CA ARG A 34 -0.66 7.13 -5.58
C ARG A 34 -1.95 7.47 -4.83
N ALA A 35 -3.11 7.10 -5.37
CA ALA A 35 -4.39 7.29 -4.69
C ALA A 35 -4.45 6.56 -3.34
N VAL A 36 -3.89 5.34 -3.25
CA VAL A 36 -3.78 4.61 -1.98
C VAL A 36 -2.83 5.31 -1.01
N TYR A 37 -1.68 5.79 -1.46
CA TYR A 37 -0.76 6.57 -0.63
C TYR A 37 -1.36 7.88 -0.14
N ASP A 38 -2.08 8.61 -1.00
CA ASP A 38 -2.78 9.83 -0.63
C ASP A 38 -3.86 9.54 0.42
N ALA A 39 -4.59 8.42 0.31
CA ALA A 39 -5.60 8.01 1.27
C ALA A 39 -5.01 7.60 2.64
N LEU A 40 -3.80 7.02 2.66
CA LEU A 40 -3.09 6.68 3.90
C LEU A 40 -2.58 7.93 4.64
N GLY A 41 -2.40 9.03 3.93
CA GLY A 41 -2.02 10.32 4.50
C GLY A 41 -0.75 10.23 5.36
N GLY A 42 -0.89 10.56 6.65
CA GLY A 42 0.22 10.57 7.61
C GLY A 42 0.69 9.20 8.09
N LEU A 43 -0.05 8.11 7.83
CA LEU A 43 0.23 6.78 8.40
C LEU A 43 1.58 6.21 7.93
N MET A 44 2.02 6.57 6.71
CA MET A 44 3.36 6.20 6.21
C MET A 44 4.50 6.92 6.94
N GLN A 45 4.19 8.02 7.65
CA GLN A 45 5.17 8.78 8.42
C GLN A 45 5.24 8.31 9.88
N THR A 46 4.15 7.76 10.42
CA THR A 46 4.02 7.43 11.84
C THR A 46 4.07 5.93 12.15
N ASP A 47 3.40 5.09 11.36
CA ASP A 47 3.06 3.72 11.78
C ASP A 47 3.47 2.64 10.77
N ILE A 48 3.55 3.00 9.49
CA ILE A 48 3.84 2.06 8.40
C ILE A 48 5.27 2.27 7.90
N HIS A 49 6.10 1.26 8.03
CA HIS A 49 7.47 1.29 7.49
C HIS A 49 7.48 0.88 6.01
N ALA A 50 6.70 -0.14 5.64
CA ALA A 50 6.58 -0.60 4.28
C ALA A 50 5.15 -1.10 4.00
N LEU A 51 4.67 -0.81 2.80
CA LEU A 51 3.36 -1.24 2.33
C LEU A 51 3.47 -1.86 0.93
N ALA A 52 3.09 -3.14 0.82
CA ALA A 52 2.82 -3.77 -0.47
C ALA A 52 1.36 -3.51 -0.84
N ILE A 53 1.13 -2.97 -2.04
CA ILE A 53 -0.20 -2.60 -2.52
C ILE A 53 -0.50 -3.42 -3.78
N GLU A 54 -1.63 -4.10 -3.78
CA GLU A 54 -2.28 -4.65 -4.96
C GLU A 54 -3.60 -3.91 -5.18
N ALA A 55 -3.69 -3.12 -6.25
CA ALA A 55 -4.85 -2.27 -6.54
C ALA A 55 -5.53 -2.70 -7.85
N VAL A 56 -6.66 -3.40 -7.73
CA VAL A 56 -7.39 -4.04 -8.81
C VAL A 56 -8.63 -3.22 -9.16
N ALA A 57 -8.79 -2.85 -10.43
CA ALA A 57 -10.00 -2.17 -10.88
C ALA A 57 -11.18 -3.13 -10.85
N SER A 58 -12.37 -2.65 -10.49
CA SER A 58 -13.54 -3.53 -10.39
C SER A 58 -13.96 -4.12 -11.73
N ASP A 59 -13.58 -3.52 -12.86
CA ASP A 59 -13.81 -4.06 -14.20
C ASP A 59 -12.74 -5.07 -14.67
N GLU A 60 -11.66 -5.25 -13.89
CA GLU A 60 -10.57 -6.20 -14.17
C GLU A 60 -10.67 -7.50 -13.35
N LEU A 61 -11.68 -7.60 -12.49
CA LEU A 61 -12.06 -8.83 -11.78
C LEU A 61 -12.92 -9.74 -12.65
#